data_AF-A0A537EIM1-F1
#
_entry.id   AF-A0A537EIM1-F1
#
_cell.length_a   1.000
_cell.length_b   1.000
_cell.length_c   1.000
_cell.angle_alpha   90.00
_cell.angle_beta   90.00
_cell.angle_gamma   90.00
#
_symmetry.space_group_name_H-M   'P 1'
#
loop_
_entity.id
_entity.type
_entity.pdbx_description
1 polymer ?
#
loop_
_entity_poly.entity_id
_entity_poly.type
_entity_poly.pdbx_seq_one_letter_code
_entity_poly.pdbx_strand_id
1 'polypeptide(L)'
;MRYMTDASLADMALELRQKGIDCQTCHKLLRNTEDSRIHIPDGEIAQFLREANGSITLIVMDHDLAEHCKFGKLLHIRVQDTVADCILRNPA
;
A
#
# COMPACT_ATOMS: atom_id res chain seq x y z
N MET A 1 -12.81 2.97 -5.90
CA MET A 1 -11.65 2.10 -5.55
C MET A 1 -10.99 2.72 -4.33
N ARG A 2 -10.70 1.94 -3.29
CA ARG A 2 -10.01 2.44 -2.09
C ARG A 2 -8.54 2.02 -2.12
N TYR A 3 -7.67 2.88 -1.62
CA TYR A 3 -6.24 2.63 -1.53
C TYR A 3 -5.82 2.49 -0.07
N MET A 4 -4.78 1.68 0.14
CA MET A 4 -4.14 1.50 1.44
C MET A 4 -2.63 1.69 1.28
N THR A 5 -1.94 2.37 2.18
CA THR A 5 -0.47 2.40 2.19
C THR A 5 0.11 1.45 3.22
N ASP A 6 1.32 0.95 2.99
CA ASP A 6 2.11 0.34 4.07
C ASP A 6 2.58 1.38 5.10
N ALA A 7 3.26 0.92 6.15
CA ALA A 7 3.77 1.77 7.23
C ALA A 7 4.80 2.80 6.75
N SER A 8 5.61 2.41 5.77
CA SER A 8 6.70 3.22 5.22
C SER A 8 6.19 4.40 4.38
N LEU A 9 4.94 4.35 3.95
CA LEU A 9 4.28 5.35 3.11
C LEU A 9 3.12 6.06 3.83
N ALA A 10 3.12 6.11 5.16
CA ALA A 10 2.02 6.72 5.93
C ALA A 10 1.73 8.19 5.53
N ASP A 11 2.77 9.00 5.33
CA ASP A 11 2.62 10.40 4.91
C ASP A 11 2.03 10.53 3.50
N MET A 12 2.32 9.56 2.61
CA MET A 12 1.75 9.53 1.27
C MET A 12 0.22 9.37 1.29
N ALA A 13 -0.33 8.61 2.24
CA ALA A 13 -1.79 8.48 2.38
C ALA A 13 -2.44 9.84 2.66
N LEU A 14 -1.80 10.71 3.45
CA LEU A 14 -2.29 12.06 3.71
C LEU A 14 -2.27 12.92 2.43
N GLU A 15 -1.16 12.91 1.70
CA GLU A 15 -1.02 13.68 0.46
C GLU A 15 -2.03 13.24 -0.61
N LEU A 16 -2.26 11.93 -0.75
CA LEU A 16 -3.25 11.39 -1.69
C LEU A 16 -4.67 11.80 -1.29
N ARG A 17 -5.00 11.78 0.01
CA ARG A 17 -6.29 12.28 0.51
C ARG A 17 -6.50 13.76 0.21
N GLN A 18 -5.47 14.60 0.36
CA GLN A 18 -5.54 16.02 0.01
C GLN A 18 -5.80 16.25 -1.48
N LYS A 19 -5.45 15.29 -2.33
CA LYS A 19 -5.75 15.28 -3.77
C LYS A 19 -7.11 14.64 -4.11
N GLY A 20 -7.93 14.29 -3.11
CA GLY A 20 -9.25 13.69 -3.29
C GLY A 20 -9.27 12.18 -3.54
N ILE A 21 -8.16 11.48 -3.29
CA ILE A 21 -8.07 10.03 -3.44
C ILE A 21 -8.44 9.36 -2.11
N ASP A 22 -9.37 8.39 -2.12
CA ASP A 22 -9.72 7.59 -0.93
C ASP A 22 -8.55 6.66 -0.57
N CYS A 23 -7.65 7.14 0.29
CA CYS A 23 -6.45 6.44 0.73
C CYS A 23 -6.33 6.45 2.26
N GLN A 24 -6.07 5.29 2.85
CA GLN A 24 -5.85 5.12 4.29
C GLN A 24 -4.53 4.40 4.55
N THR A 25 -3.98 4.48 5.75
CA THR A 25 -2.83 3.64 6.12
C THR A 25 -3.31 2.24 6.51
N CYS A 26 -2.42 1.25 6.43
CA CYS A 26 -2.72 -0.09 6.95
C CYS A 26 -3.05 -0.05 8.44
N HIS A 27 -2.36 0.78 9.24
CA HIS A 27 -2.70 0.99 10.65
C HIS A 27 -4.11 1.48 10.86
N LYS A 28 -4.55 2.48 10.08
CA LYS A 28 -5.89 3.03 10.24
C LYS A 28 -6.96 2.00 9.93
N LEU A 29 -6.75 1.19 8.90
CA LEU A 29 -7.72 0.17 8.48
C LEU A 29 -7.72 -1.06 9.40
N LEU A 30 -6.57 -1.54 9.86
CA LEU A 30 -6.45 -2.78 10.62
C LEU A 30 -6.51 -2.57 12.14
N ARG A 31 -6.20 -1.37 12.64
CA ARG A 31 -6.10 -1.07 14.09
C ARG A 31 -6.89 0.16 14.52
N ASN A 32 -7.55 0.85 13.59
CA ASN A 32 -8.26 2.11 13.84
C ASN A 32 -7.39 3.21 14.50
N THR A 33 -6.08 3.18 14.24
CA THR A 33 -5.09 4.14 14.74
C THR A 33 -4.09 4.44 13.63
N GLU A 34 -3.49 5.62 13.62
CA GLU A 34 -2.42 5.99 12.69
C GLU A 34 -1.02 5.79 13.32
N ASP A 35 -0.96 5.17 14.51
CA ASP A 35 0.31 4.95 15.23
C ASP A 35 1.15 3.86 14.55
N SER A 36 2.10 4.30 13.72
CA SER A 36 3.02 3.44 12.97
C SER A 36 3.99 2.63 13.84
N ARG A 37 4.10 2.93 15.15
CA ARG A 37 4.92 2.15 16.10
C ARG A 37 4.31 0.79 16.41
N ILE A 38 3.01 0.62 16.14
CA ILE A 38 2.34 -0.66 16.31
C ILE A 38 2.72 -1.53 15.11
N HIS A 39 3.54 -2.55 15.35
CA HIS A 39 3.90 -3.48 14.29
C HIS A 39 2.67 -4.27 13.81
N ILE A 40 2.48 -4.34 12.50
CA ILE A 40 1.47 -5.16 11.84
C ILE A 40 2.22 -6.16 10.96
N PRO A 41 2.08 -7.48 11.20
CA PRO A 41 2.74 -8.48 10.38
C PRO A 41 2.22 -8.47 8.94
N ASP A 42 3.12 -8.68 7.97
CA ASP A 42 2.76 -8.74 6.54
C ASP A 42 1.67 -9.75 6.22
N GLY A 43 1.71 -10.91 6.89
CA GLY A 43 0.70 -11.96 6.73
C GLY A 43 -0.71 -11.47 7.08
N GLU A 44 -0.82 -10.57 8.06
CA GLU A 44 -2.08 -9.96 8.44
C GLU A 44 -2.57 -8.94 7.42
N ILE A 45 -1.67 -8.10 6.90
CA ILE A 45 -1.98 -7.16 5.81
C ILE A 45 -2.46 -7.93 4.57
N ALA A 46 -1.76 -9.01 4.21
CA ALA A 46 -2.12 -9.86 3.09
C ALA A 46 -3.48 -10.56 3.31
N GLN A 47 -3.78 -11.01 4.53
CA GLN A 47 -5.08 -11.58 4.86
C GLN A 47 -6.19 -10.54 4.71
N PHE A 48 -6.00 -9.34 5.26
CA PHE A 48 -6.97 -8.24 5.13
C PHE A 48 -7.26 -7.90 3.66
N LEU A 49 -6.22 -7.81 2.82
CA LEU A 49 -6.38 -7.56 1.38
C LEU A 49 -7.14 -8.68 0.66
N ARG A 50 -6.95 -9.94 1.08
CA ARG A 50 -7.68 -11.09 0.54
C ARG A 50 -9.17 -11.01 0.90
N GLU A 51 -9.48 -10.68 2.14
CA GLU A 51 -10.85 -10.50 2.63
C GLU A 51 -11.54 -9.29 1.96
N ALA A 52 -10.78 -8.24 1.64
CA ALA A 52 -11.27 -7.09 0.88
C ALA A 52 -11.66 -7.44 -0.58
N ASN A 53 -11.33 -8.63 -1.08
CA ASN A 53 -11.75 -9.18 -2.37
C ASN A 53 -11.65 -8.19 -3.54
N GLY A 54 -10.50 -7.52 -3.65
CA GLY A 54 -10.21 -6.57 -4.73
C GLY A 54 -10.85 -5.18 -4.59
N SER A 55 -11.55 -4.90 -3.49
CA SER A 55 -12.08 -3.55 -3.22
C SER A 55 -11.02 -2.53 -2.76
N ILE A 56 -9.85 -3.02 -2.33
CA ILE A 56 -8.72 -2.24 -1.83
C ILE A 56 -7.46 -2.61 -2.61
N THR A 57 -6.68 -1.59 -2.99
CA THR A 57 -5.34 -1.74 -3.57
C THR A 57 -4.28 -1.24 -2.59
N LEU A 58 -3.30 -2.07 -2.27
CA LEU A 58 -2.15 -1.67 -1.44
C LEU A 58 -1.13 -0.87 -2.28
N ILE A 59 -0.66 0.26 -1.78
CA ILE A 59 0.51 0.99 -2.27
C ILE A 59 1.64 0.66 -1.31
N VAL A 60 2.71 0.04 -1.84
CA VAL A 60 3.75 -0.58 -1.03
C VAL A 60 5.14 -0.16 -1.51
N MET A 61 6.02 0.10 -0.56
CA MET A 61 7.46 0.26 -0.77
C MET A 61 8.25 -0.90 -0.14
N ASP A 62 7.71 -1.54 0.89
CA ASP A 62 8.30 -2.74 1.48
C ASP A 62 8.43 -3.87 0.44
N HIS A 63 9.66 -4.40 0.29
CA HIS A 63 9.94 -5.39 -0.74
C HIS A 63 9.28 -6.75 -0.45
N ASP A 64 9.37 -7.21 0.79
CA ASP A 64 8.91 -8.54 1.17
C ASP A 64 7.38 -8.60 1.15
N LEU A 65 6.73 -7.54 1.64
CA LEU A 65 5.27 -7.38 1.54
C LEU A 65 4.80 -7.29 0.08
N ALA A 66 5.53 -6.59 -0.79
CA ALA A 66 5.20 -6.51 -2.21
C ALA A 66 5.29 -7.89 -2.88
N GLU A 67 6.35 -8.66 -2.62
CA GLU A 67 6.49 -10.02 -3.14
C GLU A 67 5.38 -10.94 -2.60
N HIS A 68 5.05 -10.86 -1.30
CA HIS A 68 3.91 -11.58 -0.73
C HIS A 68 2.58 -11.25 -1.46
N CYS A 69 2.32 -9.97 -1.76
CA CYS A 69 1.14 -9.56 -2.50
C CYS A 69 1.14 -10.11 -3.92
N LYS A 70 2.28 -10.09 -4.60
CA LYS A 70 2.46 -10.64 -5.96
C LYS A 70 2.20 -12.13 -6.02
N PHE A 71 2.83 -12.94 -5.15
CA PHE A 71 2.59 -14.38 -5.10
C PHE A 71 1.14 -14.71 -4.69
N GLY A 72 0.57 -13.91 -3.78
CA GLY A 72 -0.82 -14.02 -3.34
C GLY A 72 -1.86 -13.53 -4.34
N LYS A 73 -1.45 -12.99 -5.51
CA LYS A 73 -2.32 -12.35 -6.52
C LYS A 73 -3.22 -11.26 -5.91
N LEU A 74 -2.69 -10.53 -4.93
CA LEU A 74 -3.38 -9.43 -4.26
C LEU A 74 -3.15 -8.13 -5.03
N LEU A 75 -4.16 -7.27 -5.09
CA LEU A 75 -4.04 -5.97 -5.76
C LEU A 75 -3.05 -5.07 -5.01
N HIS A 76 -1.95 -4.74 -5.66
CA HIS A 76 -0.94 -3.85 -5.11
C HIS A 76 -0.28 -3.01 -6.22
N ILE A 77 0.27 -1.87 -5.81
CA ILE A 77 1.11 -0.95 -6.58
C ILE A 77 2.42 -0.85 -5.83
N ARG A 78 3.50 -1.32 -6.46
CA ARG A 78 4.85 -1.13 -5.93
C ARG A 78 5.41 0.21 -6.42
N VAL A 79 5.81 1.06 -5.48
CA VAL A 79 6.30 2.41 -5.80
C VAL A 79 7.56 2.34 -6.66
N GLN A 80 8.49 1.43 -6.36
CA GLN A 80 9.73 1.30 -7.13
C GLN A 80 9.49 0.94 -8.60
N ASP A 81 8.52 0.07 -8.89
CA ASP A 81 8.18 -0.31 -10.26
C ASP A 81 7.60 0.89 -11.03
N THR A 82 6.73 1.67 -10.36
CA THR A 82 6.14 2.89 -10.94
C THR A 82 7.20 3.96 -11.24
N VAL A 83 8.17 4.12 -10.32
CA VAL A 83 9.29 5.06 -10.50
C VAL A 83 10.20 4.61 -11.64
N ALA A 84 10.56 3.31 -11.69
CA ALA A 84 11.37 2.75 -12.76
C ALA A 84 10.72 2.96 -14.13
N ASP A 85 9.42 2.69 -14.25
CA ASP A 85 8.65 2.92 -15.48
C ASP A 85 8.66 4.40 -15.89
N CYS A 86 8.56 5.33 -14.95
CA CYS A 86 8.59 6.77 -15.23
C CYS A 86 9.95 7.20 -15.80
N ILE A 87 11.05 6.70 -15.21
CA ILE A 87 12.43 6.98 -15.65
C ILE A 87 12.68 6.40 -17.04
N LEU A 88 12.29 5.14 -17.27
CA LEU A 88 12.50 4.48 -18.56
C LEU A 88 11.71 5.12 -19.70
N ARG A 89 10.55 5.73 -19.41
CA ARG A 89 9.75 6.46 -20.41
C ARG A 89 10.26 7.87 -20.68
N ASN A 90 10.97 8.47 -19.74
CA ASN A 90 11.51 9.83 -19.86
C ASN A 90 13.01 9.80 -19.51
N PRO A 91 13.85 9.14 -20.34
CA PRO A 91 15.28 9.17 -20.12
C PRO A 91 15.76 10.62 -20.23
N ALA A 92 16.57 11.03 -19.25
CA ALA A 92 17.13 12.38 -19.16
C ALA A 92 18.03 12.72 -20.35
#